data_AF-A0AAD0Y0M8-F1
#
_entry.id   AF-A0AAD0Y0M8-F1
#
_cell.length_a   1.000
_cell.length_b   1.000
_cell.length_c   1.000
_cell.angle_alpha   90.00
_cell.angle_beta   90.00
_cell.angle_gamma   90.00
#
_symmetry.space_group_name_H-M   'P 1'
#
loop_
_entity.id
_entity.type
_entity.pdbx_description
1 polymer ?
#
loop_
_entity_poly.entity_id
_entity_poly.type
_entity_poly.pdbx_seq_one_letter_code
_entity_poly.pdbx_strand_id
1 'polypeptide(L)' 'MHNVMLFGEGWNGEVRDVEEGARNLLYIPNPQDPRLREVAFTIVDYISDNGNMYLVGFHGQEPLMPDVEEAILRNNPRPV' A
#
# COMPACT_ATOMS: atom_id res chain seq x y z
N MET A 1 9.16 -8.21 -8.29
CA MET A 1 7.88 -7.57 -7.94
C MET A 1 7.50 -7.96 -6.53
N HIS A 2 7.13 -6.98 -5.70
CA HIS A 2 6.67 -7.19 -4.31
C HIS A 2 5.24 -6.73 -4.14
N ASN A 3 4.56 -7.27 -3.13
CA ASN A 3 3.23 -6.81 -2.75
C ASN A 3 3.32 -5.59 -1.84
N VAL A 4 2.55 -4.56 -2.15
CA VAL A 4 2.31 -3.39 -1.30
C VAL A 4 0.83 -3.30 -0.95
N MET A 5 0.51 -3.08 0.32
CA MET A 5 -0.85 -2.77 0.77
C MET A 5 -1.07 -1.25 0.76
N LEU A 6 -2.13 -0.76 0.12
CA LEU A 6 -2.38 0.68 -0.02
C LEU A 6 -3.41 1.20 0.98
N PHE A 7 -3.15 2.38 1.57
CA PHE A 7 -4.02 3.04 2.55
C PHE A 7 -4.22 4.53 2.23
N GLY A 8 -5.41 5.06 2.51
CA GLY A 8 -5.77 6.45 2.22
C GLY A 8 -6.41 6.62 0.83
N GLU A 9 -7.06 7.76 0.58
CA GLU A 9 -7.82 8.02 -0.67
C GLU A 9 -8.82 6.91 -1.03
N GLY A 10 -9.49 6.35 -0.03
CA GLY A 10 -10.47 5.28 -0.19
C GLY A 10 -9.88 3.86 -0.22
N TRP A 11 -8.56 3.73 -0.16
CA TRP A 11 -7.86 2.46 0.00
C TRP A 11 -7.74 2.07 1.46
N ASN A 12 -7.91 0.79 1.74
CA ASN A 12 -7.91 0.24 3.09
C ASN A 12 -7.15 -1.10 3.18
N GLY A 13 -6.00 -1.19 2.53
CA GLY A 13 -5.13 -2.35 2.56
C GLY A 13 -5.27 -3.29 1.36
N GLU A 14 -5.89 -2.86 0.26
CA GLU A 14 -5.86 -3.62 -0.99
C GLU A 14 -4.42 -3.75 -1.51
N VAL A 15 -4.12 -4.89 -2.10
CA VAL A 15 -2.76 -5.23 -2.54
C VAL A 15 -2.52 -4.82 -3.99
N ARG A 16 -1.33 -4.27 -4.26
CA ARG A 16 -0.80 -4.02 -5.60
C ARG A 16 0.60 -4.60 -5.72
N ASP A 17 1.02 -4.84 -6.96
CA ASP A 17 2.41 -5.20 -7.26
C ASP A 17 3.22 -3.94 -7.55
N VAL A 18 4.43 -3.89 -6.99
CA VAL A 18 5.41 -2.83 -7.24
C VAL A 18 6.77 -3.44 -7.59
N GLU A 19 7.59 -2.66 -8.28
CA GLU A 19 8.98 -3.01 -8.54
C GLU A 19 9.78 -3.09 -7.23
N GLU A 20 10.83 -3.91 -7.25
CA GLU A 20 11.75 -4.02 -6.11
C GLU A 20 12.45 -2.69 -5.84
N GLY A 21 12.53 -2.30 -4.56
CA GLY A 21 13.08 -1.02 -4.14
C GLY A 21 12.20 0.20 -4.41
N ALA A 22 10.97 0.03 -4.89
CA ALA A 22 10.02 1.14 -5.05
C ALA A 22 9.73 1.82 -3.71
N ARG A 23 9.94 3.13 -3.65
CA ARG A 23 9.63 3.97 -2.47
C ARG A 23 8.38 4.82 -2.62
N ASN A 24 7.87 4.94 -3.85
CA ASN A 24 6.63 5.65 -4.15
C ASN A 24 5.85 4.88 -5.21
N LEU A 25 4.52 4.96 -5.13
CA LEU A 25 3.61 4.49 -6.17
C LEU A 25 2.70 5.65 -6.60
N LEU A 26 2.74 5.97 -7.90
CA LEU A 26 1.79 6.87 -8.51
C LEU A 26 0.61 6.07 -9.05
N TYR A 27 -0.60 6.43 -8.63
CA TYR A 27 -1.83 5.79 -9.06
C TYR A 27 -2.76 6.82 -9.71
N ILE A 28 -3.22 6.50 -10.92
CA ILE A 28 -4.19 7.30 -11.66
C ILE A 28 -5.48 6.47 -11.77
N PRO A 29 -6.55 6.82 -11.03
CA PRO A 29 -7.78 6.01 -11.00
C PRO A 29 -8.42 5.81 -12.38
N ASN A 30 -8.41 6.84 -13.22
CA ASN A 30 -8.81 6.76 -14.62
C ASN A 30 -7.93 7.71 -15.47
N PRO A 31 -6.95 7.19 -16.22
CA PRO A 31 -6.08 7.99 -17.07
C PRO A 31 -6.82 8.80 -18.15
N GLN A 32 -8.05 8.41 -18.50
CA GLN A 32 -8.84 9.05 -19.55
C GLN A 32 -9.76 10.16 -19.00
N ASP A 33 -9.93 10.28 -17.68
CA ASP A 33 -10.69 11.37 -17.07
C ASP A 33 -9.72 12.41 -16.48
N PRO A 34 -9.48 13.54 -17.18
CA PRO A 34 -8.53 14.56 -16.74
C PRO A 34 -8.97 15.31 -15.47
N ARG A 35 -10.16 15.02 -14.93
CA ARG A 35 -10.66 15.60 -13.67
C ARG A 35 -10.24 14.79 -12.45
N LEU A 36 -9.82 13.53 -12.64
CA LEU A 36 -9.33 12.70 -11.54
C LEU A 36 -7.87 13.04 -11.27
N ARG A 37 -7.56 13.31 -10.01
CA ARG A 37 -6.21 13.67 -9.57
C ARG A 37 -5.36 12.41 -9.42
N GLU A 38 -4.09 12.54 -9.77
CA GLU A 38 -3.10 11.51 -9.46
C GLU A 38 -2.93 11.40 -7.95
N VAL A 39 -2.87 10.17 -7.44
CA VAL A 39 -2.61 9.88 -6.03
C VAL A 39 -1.20 9.32 -5.92
N ALA A 40 -0.37 9.96 -5.10
CA ALA A 40 0.96 9.48 -4.78
C ALA A 40 0.94 8.79 -3.41
N PHE A 41 1.34 7.52 -3.37
CA PHE A 41 1.54 6.75 -2.15
C PHE A 41 3.02 6.70 -1.80
N THR A 42 3.34 6.97 -0.53
CA THR A 42 4.67 6.72 0.04
C THR A 42 4.74 5.29 0.53
N ILE A 43 5.77 4.54 0.12
CA ILE A 43 5.96 3.13 0.48
C ILE A 43 7.00 3.02 1.59
N VAL A 44 6.61 2.37 2.68
CA VAL A 44 7.46 2.10 3.84
C VAL A 44 7.49 0.60 4.15
N ASP A 45 8.56 0.20 4.82
CA ASP A 45 8.73 -1.15 5.33
C ASP A 45 7.99 -1.28 6.67
N TYR A 46 7.18 -2.32 6.82
CA TYR A 46 6.42 -2.62 8.04
C TYR A 46 6.79 -4.02 8.53
N ILE A 47 7.13 -4.13 9.82
CA ILE A 47 7.41 -5.41 10.48
C ILE A 47 6.16 -5.81 11.25
N SER A 48 5.52 -6.90 10.84
CA SER A 48 4.34 -7.45 11.50
C SER A 48 4.70 -8.15 12.81
N ASP A 49 3.72 -8.31 13.69
CA ASP A 49 3.83 -9.06 14.94
C ASP A 49 4.32 -10.51 14.74
N ASN A 50 4.10 -11.09 13.55
CA ASN A 50 4.60 -12.42 13.20
C ASN A 50 6.09 -12.44 12.77
N GLY A 51 6.76 -11.28 12.74
CA GLY A 51 8.15 -11.11 12.37
C GLY A 51 8.42 -10.99 10.86
N ASN A 52 7.39 -11.12 10.02
CA ASN A 52 7.53 -10.92 8.58
C ASN A 52 7.50 -9.43 8.22
N MET A 53 8.23 -9.08 7.16
CA MET A 53 8.26 -7.72 6.63
C MET A 53 7.31 -7.59 5.44
N TYR A 54 6.55 -6.49 5.40
CA TYR A 54 5.61 -6.16 4.34
C TYR A 54 5.83 -4.72 3.86
N LEU A 55 5.43 -4.44 2.62
CA LEU A 55 5.39 -3.06 2.12
C LEU A 55 4.01 -2.45 2.36
N VAL A 56 4.00 -1.24 2.91
CA VAL A 56 2.81 -0.45 3.16
C VAL A 56 2.93 0.86 2.40
N GLY A 57 1.98 1.12 1.51
CA GLY A 57 1.85 2.37 0.78
C GLY A 57 0.74 3.22 1.36
N PHE A 58 0.97 4.50 1.63
CA PHE A 58 -0.08 5.37 2.14
C PHE A 58 -0.10 6.75 1.50
N HIS A 59 -1.30 7.32 1.38
CA HIS A 59 -1.52 8.71 0.98
C HIS A 59 -2.05 9.52 2.16
N GLY A 60 -1.38 10.63 2.48
CA GLY A 60 -1.74 11.48 3.61
C GLY A 60 -1.13 10.99 4.91
N GLN A 61 -1.93 10.33 5.76
CA GLN A 61 -1.47 9.85 7.06
C GLN A 61 -1.03 8.38 6.99
N GLU A 62 -0.01 8.04 7.77
CA GLU A 62 0.40 6.65 7.98
C GLU A 62 -0.77 5.83 8.57
N PRO A 63 -1.00 4.60 8.08
CA PRO A 63 -2.04 3.74 8.63
C PRO A 63 -1.69 3.29 10.04
N LEU A 64 -2.70 3.00 10.84
CA LEU A 64 -2.47 2.47 12.18
C LEU A 64 -2.03 1.00 12.09
N MET A 65 -1.15 0.58 12.99
CA MET A 65 -0.68 -0.81 13.04
C MET A 65 -1.82 -1.84 13.02
N PRO A 66 -2.93 -1.69 13.78
CA PRO A 66 -4.04 -2.64 13.74
C PRO A 66 -4.70 -2.75 12.35
N ASP A 67 -4.78 -1.65 11.61
CA ASP A 67 -5.37 -1.64 10.26
C ASP A 67 -4.47 -2.41 9.28
N VAL A 68 -3.15 -2.28 9.42
CA VAL A 68 -2.16 -3.02 8.63
C VAL A 68 -2.24 -4.52 8.94
N GLU A 69 -2.27 -4.90 10.22
CA GLU A 69 -2.41 -6.31 10.62
C GLU A 69 -3.71 -6.93 10.12
N GLU A 70 -4.83 -6.20 10.22
CA GLU A 70 -6.11 -6.67 9.65
C GLU A 70 -6.01 -6.87 8.13
N ALA A 71 -5.36 -5.93 7.42
CA ALA A 71 -5.16 -6.05 5.98
C ALA A 71 -4.27 -7.24 5.60
N ILE A 72 -3.24 -7.55 6.40
CA ILE A 72 -2.39 -8.74 6.22
C ILE A 72 -3.24 -10.00 6.35
N LEU A 73 -4.04 -10.11 7.40
CA LEU A 73 -4.93 -11.26 7.62
C LEU A 73 -5.96 -11.42 6.51
N ARG A 74 -6.53 -10.31 6.03
CA ARG A 74 -7.60 -10.30 5.03
C ARG A 74 -7.11 -10.62 3.63
N ASN A 75 -5.96 -10.08 3.23
CA ASN A 75 -5.46 -10.17 1.87
C ASN A 75 -4.32 -11.18 1.69
N ASN A 76 -3.71 -11.64 2.78
CA ASN A 76 -2.57 -12.56 2.79
C ASN A 76 -1.47 -12.19 1.77
N PRO A 77 -0.95 -10.94 1.79
CA PRO A 77 0.09 -10.50 0.87
C PRO A 77 1.38 -11.31 1.05
N ARG A 78 2.20 -11.39 0.00
CA ARG A 78 3.54 -12.01 0.13
C ARG A 78 4.44 -11.08 0.94
N PRO A 79 5.10 -11.59 2.00
CA PRO A 79 6.19 -10.88 2.65
C PRO A 79 7.31 -10.53 1.65
N VAL A 80 8.12 -9.54 2.00
CA VAL A 80 9.33 -9.15 1.24
C VAL A 80 10.45 -10.15 1.49
#